data_AF-A0A292RBL7-F1
#
_entry.id   AF-A0A292RBL7-F1
#
_cell.length_a   1.000
_cell.length_b   1.000
_cell.length_c   1.000
_cell.angle_alpha   90.00
_cell.angle_beta   90.00
_cell.angle_gamma   90.00
#
_symmetry.space_group_name_H-M   'P 1'
#
loop_
_entity.id
_entity.type
_entity.pdbx_description
1 polymer ?
#
loop_
_entity_poly.entity_id
_entity_poly.type
_entity_poly.pdbx_seq_one_letter_code
_entity_poly.pdbx_strand_id
1 'polypeptide(L)'
;MGKKTKYPEYTNGSISVNGRQVASTVKDKNNNIISSNYNMSNAEQKTYNAIQQGLYNSLGNLFSISDNQRNEWSNQLNAMRNQGISEINSTYTPMETNLKNDIASRFGNFDNSIFLDNLNSITDKKSKAIADLSDNLLSKQNELYSDELKNRINTITLLNNLNSVMNANILNYTNAAASNSSAGNNYNSNWYNASASKSSSPWWGSMATSAVDTFLSFLS
;
A
#
# COMPACT_ATOMS: atom_id res chain seq x y z
N MET A 1 -15.17 -60.96 18.45
CA MET A 1 -15.40 -59.97 17.37
C MET A 1 -14.60 -58.72 17.68
N GLY A 2 -13.50 -58.45 16.96
CA GLY A 2 -12.68 -57.26 17.17
C GLY A 2 -13.46 -55.99 16.80
N LYS A 3 -13.48 -54.99 17.67
CA LYS A 3 -14.11 -53.70 17.38
C LYS A 3 -13.40 -53.08 16.16
N LYS A 4 -14.10 -52.94 15.03
CA LYS A 4 -13.58 -52.20 13.87
C LYS A 4 -13.33 -50.76 14.29
N THR A 5 -12.08 -50.36 14.45
CA THR A 5 -11.70 -48.96 14.64
C THR A 5 -12.04 -48.21 13.35
N LYS A 6 -13.00 -47.27 13.43
CA LYS A 6 -13.35 -46.37 12.33
C LYS A 6 -12.18 -45.40 12.11
N TYR A 7 -11.82 -45.12 10.85
CA TYR A 7 -10.80 -44.13 10.53
C TYR A 7 -11.20 -42.76 11.09
N PRO A 8 -10.29 -42.00 11.74
CA PRO A 8 -10.63 -40.75 12.38
C PRO A 8 -11.10 -39.71 11.36
N GLU A 9 -12.05 -38.87 11.76
CA GLU A 9 -12.48 -37.73 10.94
C GLU A 9 -11.39 -36.66 10.87
N TYR A 10 -11.41 -35.88 9.79
CA TYR A 10 -10.51 -34.75 9.60
C TYR A 10 -10.70 -33.73 10.72
N THR A 11 -9.60 -33.31 11.34
CA THR A 11 -9.60 -32.28 12.38
C THR A 11 -9.43 -30.92 11.75
N ASN A 12 -10.47 -30.09 11.85
CA ASN A 12 -10.41 -28.69 11.42
C ASN A 12 -9.41 -27.90 12.28
N GLY A 13 -8.78 -26.91 11.68
CA GLY A 13 -7.91 -25.98 12.37
C GLY A 13 -8.62 -24.66 12.64
N SER A 14 -8.28 -23.99 13.73
CA SER A 14 -8.75 -22.63 13.99
C SER A 14 -7.73 -21.83 14.80
N ILE A 15 -7.78 -20.51 14.62
CA ILE A 15 -7.06 -19.54 15.44
C ILE A 15 -8.09 -18.54 15.98
N SER A 16 -7.98 -18.25 17.27
CA SER A 16 -8.81 -17.24 17.94
C SER A 16 -7.93 -16.18 18.56
N VAL A 17 -8.31 -14.91 18.38
CA VAL A 17 -7.67 -13.74 19.00
C VAL A 17 -8.75 -13.02 19.79
N ASN A 18 -8.50 -12.77 21.07
CA ASN A 18 -9.46 -12.15 22.00
C ASN A 18 -10.85 -12.84 21.98
N GLY A 19 -10.87 -14.17 21.94
CA GLY A 19 -12.11 -14.97 21.95
C GLY A 19 -12.87 -15.02 20.61
N ARG A 20 -12.43 -14.29 19.57
CA ARG A 20 -13.03 -14.35 18.22
C ARG A 20 -12.20 -15.26 17.33
N GLN A 21 -12.84 -16.20 16.64
CA GLN A 21 -12.17 -17.00 15.61
C GLN A 21 -11.79 -16.12 14.41
N VAL A 22 -10.49 -15.88 14.23
CA VAL A 22 -9.95 -15.02 13.17
C VAL A 22 -9.52 -15.81 11.93
N ALA A 23 -9.23 -17.11 12.07
CA ALA A 23 -8.95 -17.98 10.93
C ALA A 23 -9.43 -19.40 11.19
N SER A 24 -9.76 -20.10 10.11
CA SER A 24 -10.17 -21.50 10.16
C SER A 24 -9.69 -22.26 8.93
N THR A 25 -9.42 -23.55 9.12
CA THR A 25 -9.13 -24.50 8.05
C THR A 25 -10.09 -25.67 8.18
N VAL A 26 -10.85 -25.93 7.12
CA VAL A 26 -11.90 -26.94 7.11
C VAL A 26 -11.78 -27.85 5.90
N LYS A 27 -12.18 -29.10 6.07
CA LYS A 27 -12.37 -30.03 4.96
C LYS A 27 -13.84 -30.08 4.56
N ASP A 28 -14.12 -29.78 3.31
CA ASP A 28 -15.42 -30.09 2.70
C ASP A 28 -15.57 -31.61 2.62
N LYS A 29 -16.55 -32.14 3.37
CA LYS A 29 -16.83 -33.57 3.46
C LYS A 29 -17.36 -34.15 2.14
N ASN A 30 -17.99 -33.33 1.30
CA ASN A 30 -18.62 -33.78 0.05
C ASN A 30 -17.64 -33.76 -1.12
N ASN A 31 -16.77 -32.75 -1.18
CA ASN A 31 -15.87 -32.54 -2.32
C ASN A 31 -14.40 -32.88 -2.02
N ASN A 32 -14.06 -33.28 -0.79
CA ASN A 32 -12.69 -33.59 -0.36
C ASN A 32 -11.70 -32.43 -0.57
N ILE A 33 -12.19 -31.18 -0.52
CA ILE A 33 -11.40 -29.95 -0.66
C ILE A 33 -11.05 -29.43 0.74
N ILE A 34 -9.79 -29.07 0.96
CA ILE A 34 -9.36 -28.36 2.16
C ILE A 34 -9.29 -26.87 1.84
N SER A 35 -10.05 -26.06 2.57
CA SER A 35 -10.05 -24.60 2.43
C SER A 35 -9.63 -23.95 3.74
N SER A 36 -8.95 -22.81 3.63
CA SER A 36 -8.60 -21.99 4.78
C SER A 36 -9.12 -20.57 4.56
N ASN A 37 -9.72 -20.01 5.61
CA ASN A 37 -10.40 -18.72 5.56
C ASN A 37 -9.86 -17.81 6.66
N TYR A 38 -9.73 -16.52 6.33
CA TYR A 38 -9.50 -15.46 7.31
C TYR A 38 -10.82 -14.71 7.55
N ASN A 39 -11.28 -14.74 8.79
CA ASN A 39 -12.53 -14.12 9.21
C ASN A 39 -12.25 -12.67 9.60
N MET A 40 -12.23 -11.76 8.62
CA MET A 40 -12.12 -10.33 8.89
C MET A 40 -13.29 -9.86 9.77
N SER A 41 -13.01 -9.00 10.75
CA SER A 41 -14.05 -8.19 11.38
C SER A 41 -14.59 -7.15 10.40
N ASN A 42 -15.75 -6.57 10.70
CA ASN A 42 -16.33 -5.51 9.88
C ASN A 42 -15.38 -4.31 9.70
N ALA A 43 -14.61 -3.97 10.74
CA ALA A 43 -13.62 -2.90 10.66
C ALA A 43 -12.45 -3.29 9.75
N GLU A 44 -11.87 -4.47 9.94
CA GLU A 44 -10.79 -4.98 9.08
C GLU A 44 -11.21 -5.05 7.61
N GLN A 45 -12.42 -5.53 7.34
CA GLN A 45 -12.93 -5.64 5.97
C GLN A 45 -13.12 -4.27 5.33
N LYS A 46 -13.66 -3.29 6.07
CA LYS A 46 -13.78 -1.90 5.59
C LYS A 46 -12.41 -1.30 5.29
N THR A 47 -11.44 -1.47 6.19
CA THR A 47 -10.07 -0.98 5.99
C THR A 47 -9.42 -1.65 4.79
N TYR A 48 -9.52 -2.98 4.67
CA TYR A 48 -8.99 -3.73 3.55
C TYR A 48 -9.55 -3.22 2.22
N ASN A 49 -10.88 -3.11 2.12
CA ASN A 49 -11.55 -2.62 0.92
C ASN A 49 -11.16 -1.17 0.59
N ALA A 50 -11.06 -0.30 1.59
CA ALA A 50 -10.63 1.08 1.42
C ALA A 50 -9.18 1.16 0.90
N ILE A 51 -8.28 0.31 1.38
CA ILE A 51 -6.90 0.23 0.88
C ILE A 51 -6.88 -0.24 -0.58
N GLN A 52 -7.64 -1.29 -0.93
CA GLN A 52 -7.71 -1.78 -2.32
C GLN A 52 -8.28 -0.72 -3.27
N GLN A 53 -9.39 -0.09 -2.90
CA GLN A 53 -10.01 0.97 -3.68
C GLN A 53 -9.10 2.20 -3.78
N GLY A 54 -8.45 2.57 -2.67
CA GLY A 54 -7.47 3.65 -2.64
C GLY A 54 -6.32 3.40 -3.60
N LEU A 55 -5.70 2.21 -3.57
CA LEU A 55 -4.65 1.83 -4.51
C LEU A 55 -5.11 1.91 -5.97
N TYR A 56 -6.26 1.32 -6.27
CA TYR A 56 -6.83 1.34 -7.62
C TYR A 56 -7.06 2.78 -8.11
N ASN A 57 -7.69 3.62 -7.30
CA ASN A 57 -7.98 5.01 -7.64
C ASN A 57 -6.70 5.85 -7.75
N SER A 58 -5.75 5.68 -6.84
CA SER A 58 -4.49 6.43 -6.85
C SER A 58 -3.61 6.06 -8.03
N LEU A 59 -3.54 4.78 -8.41
CA LEU A 59 -2.82 4.34 -9.61
C LEU A 59 -3.48 4.84 -10.89
N GLY A 60 -4.81 4.75 -10.99
CA GLY A 60 -5.55 5.24 -12.15
C GLY A 60 -5.42 6.75 -12.35
N ASN A 61 -5.26 7.50 -11.26
CA ASN A 61 -5.13 8.95 -11.28
C ASN A 61 -3.68 9.45 -11.14
N LEU A 62 -2.65 8.60 -11.17
CA LEU A 62 -1.30 9.01 -10.80
C LEU A 62 -0.81 10.26 -11.57
N PHE A 63 -1.09 10.33 -12.87
CA PHE A 63 -0.67 11.43 -13.74
C PHE A 63 -1.77 12.46 -14.02
N SER A 64 -2.98 12.28 -13.47
CA SER A 64 -4.10 13.21 -13.71
C SER A 64 -4.12 14.32 -12.67
N ILE A 65 -4.13 15.57 -13.12
CA ILE A 65 -4.34 16.73 -12.24
C ILE A 65 -5.83 16.99 -12.16
N SER A 66 -6.37 17.08 -10.93
CA SER A 66 -7.79 17.41 -10.74
C SER A 66 -8.08 18.88 -11.09
N ASP A 67 -9.33 19.18 -11.41
CA ASP A 67 -9.76 20.56 -11.67
C ASP A 67 -9.53 21.47 -10.45
N ASN A 68 -9.74 20.95 -9.25
CA ASN A 68 -9.48 21.70 -8.01
C ASN A 68 -7.99 22.06 -7.87
N GLN A 69 -7.09 21.12 -8.15
CA GLN A 69 -5.64 21.39 -8.11
C GLN A 69 -5.21 22.36 -9.20
N ARG A 70 -5.77 22.26 -10.41
CA ARG A 70 -5.53 23.23 -11.47
C ARG A 70 -5.96 24.64 -11.05
N ASN A 71 -7.14 24.77 -10.42
CA ASN A 71 -7.64 26.05 -9.93
C ASN A 71 -6.75 26.63 -8.83
N GLU A 72 -6.32 25.79 -7.89
CA GLU A 72 -5.43 26.20 -6.81
C GLU A 72 -4.07 26.69 -7.33
N TRP A 73 -3.44 25.93 -8.23
CA TRP A 73 -2.16 26.32 -8.83
C TRP A 73 -2.31 27.58 -9.67
N SER A 74 -3.40 27.71 -10.43
CA SER A 74 -3.71 28.93 -11.19
C SER A 74 -3.78 30.15 -10.28
N ASN A 75 -4.46 30.04 -9.13
CA ASN A 75 -4.53 31.13 -8.16
C ASN A 75 -3.16 31.51 -7.60
N GLN A 76 -2.32 30.53 -7.25
CA GLN A 76 -0.96 30.78 -6.77
C GLN A 76 -0.09 31.46 -7.83
N LEU A 77 -0.13 30.97 -9.07
CA LEU A 77 0.62 31.54 -10.20
C LEU A 77 0.12 32.95 -10.55
N ASN A 78 -1.18 33.19 -10.49
CA ASN A 78 -1.76 34.51 -10.74
C ASN A 78 -1.37 35.51 -9.64
N ALA A 79 -1.37 35.10 -8.37
CA ALA A 79 -0.90 35.94 -7.27
C ALA A 79 0.57 36.33 -7.44
N MET A 80 1.43 35.36 -7.74
CA MET A 80 2.86 35.59 -7.99
C MET A 80 3.10 36.48 -9.21
N ARG A 81 2.34 36.29 -10.30
CA ARG A 81 2.39 37.17 -11.48
C ARG A 81 2.00 38.60 -11.11
N ASN A 82 0.89 38.80 -10.41
CA ASN A 82 0.39 40.13 -10.06
C ASN A 82 1.37 40.86 -9.15
N GLN A 83 1.95 40.16 -8.17
CA GLN A 83 2.98 40.70 -7.30
C GLN A 83 4.23 41.10 -8.09
N GLY A 84 4.74 40.21 -8.94
CA GLY A 84 5.92 40.49 -9.76
C GLY A 84 5.72 41.66 -10.74
N ILE A 85 4.57 41.74 -11.41
CA ILE A 85 4.22 42.88 -12.27
C ILE A 85 4.15 44.17 -11.46
N SER A 86 3.56 44.13 -10.25
CA SER A 86 3.48 45.32 -9.40
C SER A 86 4.87 45.81 -8.99
N GLU A 87 5.79 44.90 -8.70
CA GLU A 87 7.16 45.23 -8.28
C GLU A 87 8.01 45.76 -9.45
N ILE A 88 7.86 45.16 -10.63
CA ILE A 88 8.47 45.68 -11.87
C ILE A 88 7.95 47.09 -12.15
N ASN A 89 6.63 47.29 -12.08
CA ASN A 89 6.04 48.59 -12.37
C ASN A 89 6.41 49.65 -11.32
N SER A 90 6.46 49.31 -10.03
CA SER A 90 6.88 50.25 -8.99
C SER A 90 8.35 50.66 -9.13
N THR A 91 9.19 49.80 -9.71
CA THR A 91 10.61 50.08 -9.96
C THR A 91 10.81 50.92 -11.22
N TYR A 92 10.33 50.44 -12.38
CA TYR A 92 10.70 51.00 -13.67
C TYR A 92 9.80 52.17 -14.12
N THR A 93 8.53 52.21 -13.71
CA THR A 93 7.60 53.27 -14.15
C THR A 93 8.00 54.66 -13.64
N PRO A 94 8.41 54.84 -12.37
CA PRO A 94 8.91 56.13 -11.91
C PRO A 94 10.20 56.55 -12.62
N MET A 95 11.09 55.60 -12.94
CA MET A 95 12.34 55.88 -13.67
C MET A 95 12.05 56.39 -15.08
N GLU A 96 11.15 55.73 -15.82
CA GLU A 96 10.72 56.19 -17.15
C GLU A 96 10.04 57.57 -17.07
N THR A 97 9.17 57.78 -16.08
CA THR A 97 8.41 59.03 -15.93
C THR A 97 9.32 60.20 -15.56
N ASN A 98 10.25 60.00 -14.62
CA ASN A 98 11.20 61.02 -14.22
C ASN A 98 12.16 61.39 -15.35
N LEU A 99 12.65 60.39 -16.11
CA LEU A 99 13.51 60.65 -17.26
C LEU A 99 12.74 61.43 -18.35
N LYS A 100 11.51 61.03 -18.67
CA LYS A 100 10.64 61.75 -19.62
C LYS A 100 10.37 63.19 -19.18
N ASN A 101 10.08 63.42 -17.90
CA ASN A 101 9.81 64.75 -17.36
C ASN A 101 11.06 65.64 -17.35
N ASP A 102 12.24 65.10 -17.03
CA ASP A 102 13.50 65.86 -17.05
C ASP A 102 13.89 66.25 -18.49
N ILE A 103 13.68 65.36 -19.46
CA ILE A 103 13.87 65.64 -20.90
C ILE A 103 12.94 66.78 -21.35
N ALA A 104 11.64 66.66 -21.06
CA ALA A 104 10.64 67.65 -21.44
C ALA A 104 10.92 69.02 -20.81
N SER A 105 11.35 69.04 -19.54
CA SER A 105 11.65 70.28 -18.81
C SER A 105 12.91 70.99 -19.27
N ARG A 106 13.92 70.26 -19.79
CA ARG A 106 15.24 70.84 -20.12
C ARG A 106 15.42 71.14 -21.61
N PHE A 107 14.83 70.34 -22.49
CA PHE A 107 15.14 70.39 -23.92
C PHE A 107 13.93 70.68 -24.81
N GLY A 108 12.70 70.67 -24.26
CA GLY A 108 11.47 70.95 -25.01
C GLY A 108 11.06 69.87 -26.01
N ASN A 109 12.03 69.13 -26.59
CA ASN A 109 11.85 68.03 -27.53
C ASN A 109 12.71 66.80 -27.15
N PHE A 110 12.28 65.60 -27.53
CA PHE A 110 12.92 64.31 -27.21
C PHE A 110 14.13 63.94 -28.10
N ASP A 111 14.55 64.81 -29.03
CA ASP A 111 15.49 64.48 -30.12
C ASP A 111 16.98 64.35 -29.72
N ASN A 112 17.32 64.43 -28.43
CA ASN A 112 18.71 64.24 -27.96
C ASN A 112 19.00 62.75 -27.71
N SER A 113 19.91 62.16 -28.49
CA SER A 113 20.19 60.72 -28.57
C SER A 113 20.49 60.04 -27.23
N ILE A 114 21.27 60.67 -26.34
CA ILE A 114 21.62 60.14 -25.01
C ILE A 114 20.38 59.85 -24.15
N PHE A 115 19.30 60.63 -24.31
CA PHE A 115 18.09 60.44 -23.52
C PHE A 115 17.23 59.32 -24.05
N LEU A 116 17.15 59.17 -25.37
CA LEU A 116 16.53 58.02 -26.02
C LEU A 116 17.28 56.74 -25.66
N ASP A 117 18.61 56.77 -25.64
CA ASP A 117 19.44 55.61 -25.26
C ASP A 117 19.19 55.19 -23.80
N ASN A 118 19.08 56.15 -22.88
CA ASN A 118 18.76 55.88 -21.48
C ASN A 118 17.32 55.36 -21.30
N LEU A 119 16.36 55.92 -22.04
CA LEU A 119 14.98 55.45 -22.01
C LEU A 119 14.88 54.01 -22.53
N ASN A 120 15.52 53.73 -23.67
CA ASN A 120 15.62 52.40 -24.25
C ASN A 120 16.27 51.43 -23.27
N SER A 121 17.34 51.82 -22.58
CA SER A 121 17.98 50.97 -21.56
C SER A 121 17.06 50.64 -20.38
N ILE A 122 16.24 51.59 -19.91
CA ILE A 122 15.27 51.33 -18.84
C ILE A 122 14.17 50.38 -19.34
N THR A 123 13.65 50.61 -20.54
CA THR A 123 12.63 49.76 -21.15
C THR A 123 13.16 48.34 -21.44
N ASP A 124 14.42 48.20 -21.86
CA ASP A 124 15.09 46.91 -22.04
C ASP A 124 15.23 46.15 -20.72
N LYS A 125 15.66 46.83 -19.65
CA LYS A 125 15.75 46.23 -18.31
C LYS A 125 14.39 45.82 -17.76
N LYS A 126 13.36 46.63 -17.98
CA LYS A 126 11.97 46.29 -17.63
C LYS A 126 11.51 45.05 -18.38
N SER A 127 11.77 44.98 -19.69
CA SER A 127 11.42 43.84 -20.54
C SER A 127 12.14 42.56 -20.10
N LYS A 128 13.43 42.67 -19.74
CA LYS A 128 14.19 41.56 -19.17
C LYS A 128 13.61 41.09 -17.83
N ALA A 129 13.25 42.01 -16.94
CA ALA A 129 12.63 41.65 -15.65
C ALA A 129 11.27 40.93 -15.84
N ILE A 130 10.50 41.30 -16.88
CA ILE A 130 9.26 40.59 -17.24
C ILE A 130 9.57 39.18 -17.77
N ALA A 131 10.59 39.02 -18.60
CA ALA A 131 11.04 37.70 -19.07
C ALA A 131 11.49 36.82 -17.89
N ASP A 132 12.31 37.35 -16.98
CA ASP A 132 12.74 36.64 -15.77
C ASP A 132 11.55 36.24 -14.88
N LEU A 133 10.53 37.10 -14.75
CA LEU A 133 9.28 36.76 -14.04
C LEU A 133 8.53 35.61 -14.73
N SER A 134 8.48 35.59 -16.06
CA SER A 134 7.85 34.52 -16.83
C SER A 134 8.55 33.18 -16.59
N ASP A 135 9.89 33.16 -16.62
CA ASP A 135 10.69 31.97 -16.35
C ASP A 135 10.48 31.47 -14.93
N ASN A 136 10.42 32.38 -13.94
CA ASN A 136 10.11 32.03 -12.56
C ASN A 136 8.71 31.42 -12.40
N LEU A 137 7.69 31.94 -13.10
CA LEU A 137 6.33 31.38 -13.08
C LEU A 137 6.29 29.96 -13.67
N LEU A 138 7.01 29.73 -14.77
CA LEU A 138 7.13 28.39 -15.36
C LEU A 138 7.86 27.42 -14.43
N SER A 139 8.94 27.86 -13.79
CA SER A 139 9.64 27.06 -12.76
C SER A 139 8.69 26.69 -11.63
N LYS A 140 7.93 27.66 -11.11
CA LYS A 140 6.96 27.42 -10.04
C LYS A 140 5.86 26.45 -10.46
N GLN A 141 5.36 26.54 -11.69
CA GLN A 141 4.39 25.60 -12.21
C GLN A 141 4.93 24.17 -12.24
N ASN A 142 6.17 23.99 -12.70
CA ASN A 142 6.83 22.69 -12.72
C ASN A 142 7.07 22.12 -11.31
N GLU A 143 7.45 22.97 -10.35
CA GLU A 143 7.58 22.59 -8.94
C GLU A 143 6.25 22.08 -8.39
N LEU A 144 5.15 22.82 -8.58
CA LEU A 144 3.82 22.43 -8.10
C LEU A 144 3.39 21.07 -8.67
N TYR A 145 3.65 20.84 -9.96
CA TYR A 145 3.38 19.55 -10.59
C TYR A 145 4.23 18.41 -10.02
N SER A 146 5.53 18.65 -9.88
CA SER A 146 6.47 17.68 -9.30
C SER A 146 6.09 17.32 -7.86
N ASP A 147 5.75 18.30 -7.03
CA ASP A 147 5.43 18.07 -5.63
C ASP A 147 4.12 17.31 -5.46
N GLU A 148 3.14 17.57 -6.32
CA GLU A 148 1.91 16.78 -6.37
C GLU A 148 2.17 15.33 -6.77
N LEU A 149 3.02 15.09 -7.77
CA LEU A 149 3.41 13.72 -8.14
C LEU A 149 4.11 13.00 -6.98
N LYS A 150 5.01 13.67 -6.25
CA LYS A 150 5.64 13.11 -5.04
C LYS A 150 4.60 12.75 -3.98
N ASN A 151 3.64 13.63 -3.72
CA ASN A 151 2.56 13.39 -2.74
C ASN A 151 1.70 12.17 -3.13
N ARG A 152 1.39 12.01 -4.42
CA ARG A 152 0.67 10.84 -4.94
C ARG A 152 1.46 9.55 -4.80
N ILE A 153 2.76 9.57 -5.14
CA ILE A 153 3.65 8.42 -4.98
C ILE A 153 3.77 8.02 -3.50
N ASN A 154 3.89 8.99 -2.60
CA ASN A 154 3.91 8.75 -1.16
C ASN A 154 2.61 8.09 -0.67
N THR A 155 1.46 8.55 -1.17
CA THR A 155 0.16 7.95 -0.86
C THR A 155 0.07 6.50 -1.36
N ILE A 156 0.48 6.24 -2.60
CA ILE A 156 0.52 4.87 -3.16
C ILE A 156 1.45 3.98 -2.33
N THR A 157 2.61 4.49 -1.95
CA THR A 157 3.59 3.76 -1.13
C THR A 157 3.02 3.39 0.23
N LEU A 158 2.35 4.34 0.90
CA LEU A 158 1.66 4.08 2.16
C LEU A 158 0.59 2.99 2.01
N LEU A 159 -0.29 3.12 1.01
CA LEU A 159 -1.37 2.16 0.79
C LEU A 159 -0.83 0.77 0.41
N ASN A 160 0.26 0.71 -0.37
CA ASN A 160 0.92 -0.55 -0.74
C ASN A 160 1.52 -1.25 0.49
N ASN A 161 2.18 -0.50 1.36
CA ASN A 161 2.72 -1.02 2.62
C ASN A 161 1.61 -1.57 3.52
N LEU A 162 0.50 -0.83 3.67
CA LEU A 162 -0.66 -1.29 4.44
C LEU A 162 -1.28 -2.56 3.83
N ASN A 163 -1.41 -2.62 2.51
CA ASN A 163 -1.89 -3.80 1.79
C ASN A 163 -0.98 -5.01 2.05
N SER A 164 0.33 -4.83 1.96
CA SER A 164 1.32 -5.89 2.22
C SER A 164 1.21 -6.43 3.65
N VAL A 165 1.16 -5.54 4.65
CA VAL A 165 1.02 -5.93 6.07
C VAL A 165 -0.29 -6.68 6.32
N MET A 166 -1.41 -6.21 5.76
CA MET A 166 -2.69 -6.90 5.90
C MET A 166 -2.65 -8.29 5.27
N ASN A 167 -2.13 -8.42 4.04
CA ASN A 167 -2.02 -9.71 3.36
C ASN A 167 -1.07 -10.67 4.10
N ALA A 168 0.04 -10.17 4.64
CA ALA A 168 0.94 -10.97 5.46
C ALA A 168 0.23 -11.50 6.72
N ASN A 169 -0.56 -10.66 7.41
CA ASN A 169 -1.34 -11.09 8.57
C ASN A 169 -2.39 -12.14 8.22
N ILE A 170 -3.14 -11.93 7.12
CA ILE A 170 -4.12 -12.88 6.59
C ILE A 170 -3.44 -14.24 6.34
N LEU A 171 -2.31 -14.25 5.62
CA LEU A 171 -1.56 -15.47 5.33
C LEU A 171 -1.03 -16.14 6.59
N ASN A 172 -0.47 -15.37 7.53
CA ASN A 172 0.08 -15.90 8.78
C ASN A 172 -1.00 -16.63 9.60
N TYR A 173 -2.17 -16.02 9.81
CA TYR A 173 -3.25 -16.65 10.56
C TYR A 173 -3.85 -17.84 9.82
N THR A 174 -3.97 -17.74 8.50
CA THR A 174 -4.46 -18.84 7.65
C THR A 174 -3.51 -20.05 7.71
N ASN A 175 -2.19 -19.82 7.63
CA ASN A 175 -1.17 -20.86 7.75
C ASN A 175 -1.13 -21.46 9.17
N ALA A 176 -1.32 -20.65 10.20
CA ALA A 176 -1.40 -21.11 11.58
C ALA A 176 -2.64 -22.01 11.79
N ALA A 177 -3.79 -21.64 11.23
CA ALA A 177 -4.99 -22.50 11.25
C ALA A 177 -4.74 -23.83 10.51
N ALA A 178 -4.10 -23.80 9.34
CA ALA A 178 -3.75 -25.00 8.59
C ALA A 178 -2.76 -25.90 9.36
N SER A 179 -1.82 -25.29 10.09
CA SER A 179 -0.87 -26.00 10.96
C SER A 179 -1.58 -26.68 12.13
N ASN A 180 -2.54 -26.02 12.77
CA ASN A 180 -3.36 -26.62 13.82
C ASN A 180 -4.18 -27.80 13.31
N SER A 181 -4.75 -27.66 12.10
CA SER A 181 -5.46 -28.76 11.43
C SER A 181 -4.53 -29.95 11.18
N SER A 182 -3.33 -29.68 10.67
CA SER A 182 -2.31 -30.71 10.41
C SER A 182 -1.87 -31.42 11.68
N ALA A 183 -1.63 -30.69 12.77
CA ALA A 183 -1.27 -31.26 14.07
C ALA A 183 -2.37 -32.19 14.62
N GLY A 184 -3.63 -31.76 14.55
CA GLY A 184 -4.77 -32.58 14.96
C GLY A 184 -4.94 -33.85 14.11
N ASN A 185 -4.79 -33.73 12.79
CA ASN A 185 -4.84 -34.88 11.89
C ASN A 185 -3.68 -35.88 12.12
N ASN A 186 -2.47 -35.38 12.37
CA ASN A 186 -1.32 -36.22 12.72
C ASN A 186 -1.53 -36.95 14.05
N TYR A 187 -2.03 -36.25 15.07
CA TYR A 187 -2.40 -36.86 16.34
C TYR A 187 -3.43 -37.98 16.15
N ASN A 188 -4.50 -37.72 15.40
CA ASN A 188 -5.55 -38.69 15.12
C ASN A 188 -5.03 -39.91 14.35
N SER A 189 -4.18 -39.70 13.34
CA SER A 189 -3.58 -40.79 12.57
C SER A 189 -2.68 -41.68 13.44
N ASN A 190 -1.83 -41.07 14.26
CA ASN A 190 -0.96 -41.79 15.19
C ASN A 190 -1.77 -42.58 16.23
N TRP A 191 -2.82 -41.97 16.79
CA TRP A 191 -3.72 -42.64 17.73
C TRP A 191 -4.46 -43.81 17.08
N TYR A 192 -4.94 -43.65 15.85
CA TYR A 192 -5.60 -44.72 15.10
C TYR A 192 -4.66 -45.91 14.86
N ASN A 193 -3.44 -45.64 14.38
CA ASN A 193 -2.43 -46.68 14.12
C ASN A 193 -2.04 -47.42 15.42
N ALA A 194 -1.83 -46.69 16.52
CA ALA A 194 -1.56 -47.29 17.83
C ALA A 194 -2.74 -48.15 18.33
N SER A 195 -3.98 -47.67 18.14
CA SER A 195 -5.19 -48.42 18.56
C SER A 195 -5.43 -49.66 17.69
N ALA A 196 -5.16 -49.58 16.39
CA ALA A 196 -5.23 -50.72 15.48
C ALA A 196 -4.18 -51.78 15.83
N SER A 197 -2.95 -51.38 16.17
CA SER A 197 -1.88 -52.30 16.58
C SER A 197 -2.20 -53.06 17.88
N LYS A 198 -2.85 -52.42 18.86
CA LYS A 198 -3.32 -53.09 20.10
C LYS A 198 -4.42 -54.14 19.87
N SER A 199 -5.18 -54.03 18.79
CA SER A 199 -6.23 -54.99 18.42
C SER A 199 -5.68 -56.27 17.76
N SER A 200 -4.40 -56.28 17.38
CA SER A 200 -3.77 -57.35 16.59
C SER A 200 -2.91 -58.34 17.38
N SER A 201 -2.95 -58.35 18.71
CA SER A 201 -2.27 -59.39 19.51
C SER A 201 -3.27 -60.47 19.94
N PRO A 202 -3.37 -61.61 19.22
CA PRO A 202 -4.13 -62.75 19.70
C PRO A 202 -3.39 -63.37 20.88
N TRP A 203 -3.96 -63.21 22.07
CA TRP A 203 -3.49 -63.78 23.34
C TRP A 203 -3.23 -65.30 23.28
N TRP A 204 -3.82 -65.99 22.29
CA TRP A 204 -3.69 -67.42 22.02
C TRP A 204 -2.31 -67.84 21.47
N GLY A 205 -1.56 -66.94 20.83
CA GLY A 205 -0.26 -67.28 20.22
C GLY A 205 0.88 -67.49 21.23
N SER A 206 0.78 -66.93 22.44
CA SER A 206 1.80 -67.04 23.50
C SER A 206 1.56 -68.24 24.45
N MET A 207 0.32 -68.73 24.50
CA MET A 207 -0.01 -69.94 25.28
C MET A 207 0.26 -71.24 24.52
N ALA A 208 0.20 -71.21 23.18
CA ALA A 208 0.47 -72.38 22.36
C ALA A 208 1.97 -72.76 22.34
N THR A 209 2.88 -71.80 22.35
CA THR A 209 4.33 -72.05 22.43
C THR A 209 4.77 -72.51 23.82
N SER A 210 4.21 -71.95 24.90
CA SER A 210 4.54 -72.38 26.26
C SER A 210 4.00 -73.78 26.62
N ALA A 211 2.85 -74.18 26.06
CA ALA A 211 2.33 -75.54 26.24
C ALA A 211 3.14 -76.60 25.49
N VAL A 212 3.65 -76.29 24.30
CA VAL A 212 4.48 -77.21 23.50
C VAL A 212 5.87 -77.40 24.12
N ASP A 213 6.51 -76.33 24.60
CA ASP A 213 7.82 -76.43 25.27
C ASP A 213 7.73 -77.18 26.61
N THR A 214 6.63 -77.01 27.36
CA THR A 214 6.43 -77.78 28.60
C THR A 214 6.23 -79.26 28.31
N PHE A 215 5.47 -79.63 27.26
CA PHE A 215 5.21 -81.04 26.94
C PHE A 215 6.44 -81.78 26.40
N LEU A 216 7.32 -81.08 25.65
CA LEU A 216 8.58 -81.66 25.16
C LEU A 216 9.62 -81.86 26.27
N SER A 217 9.59 -81.06 27.34
CA SER A 217 10.50 -81.21 28.50
C SER A 217 10.17 -82.40 29.42
N PHE A 218 8.98 -82.99 29.30
CA PHE A 218 8.58 -84.19 30.04
C PHE A 218 8.84 -85.51 29.28
N LEU A 219 9.30 -85.43 28.03
CA LEU A 219 9.56 -86.57 27.15
C LEU A 219 11.06 -86.77 26.80
N SER A 220 11.95 -86.00 27.44
CA SER A 220 13.42 -86.20 27.43
C SER A 220 13.91 -86.65 28.79
#